data_AF-A0A5A7SAZ3-F1
#
_entry.id   AF-A0A5A7SAZ3-F1
#
_cell.length_a   1.000
_cell.length_b   1.000
_cell.length_c   1.000
_cell.angle_alpha   90.00
_cell.angle_beta   90.00
_cell.angle_gamma   90.00
#
_symmetry.space_group_name_H-M   'P 1'
#
loop_
_entity.id
_entity.type
_entity.pdbx_description
1 polymer ?
#
loop_
_entity_poly.entity_id
_entity_poly.type
_entity_poly.pdbx_seq_one_letter_code
_entity_poly.pdbx_strand_id
1 'polypeptide(L)' 'MPSDPIDDAIFWAGAETACEHAGYIEGAIESGERAARQVLEAMRRAC' A
#
# COMPACT_ATOMS: atom_id res chain seq x y z
N MET A 1 10.03 3.76 -3.72
CA MET A 1 9.05 3.51 -4.82
C MET A 1 8.01 4.62 -4.82
N PRO A 2 7.24 4.84 -5.89
CA PRO A 2 6.17 5.87 -5.90
C PRO A 2 5.10 5.67 -4.81
N SER A 3 5.16 4.55 -4.08
CA SER A 3 4.23 4.15 -3.03
C SER A 3 4.87 4.07 -1.63
N ASP A 4 6.01 4.72 -1.40
CA ASP A 4 6.64 4.72 -0.08
C ASP A 4 5.74 5.44 0.95
N PRO A 5 5.53 4.88 2.15
CA PRO A 5 4.70 5.50 3.18
C PRO A 5 5.26 6.86 3.64
N ILE A 6 4.36 7.77 4.03
CA ILE A 6 4.73 9.03 4.67
C ILE A 6 4.46 8.91 6.18
N ASP A 7 5.50 9.19 6.97
CA ASP A 7 5.47 9.24 8.43
C ASP A 7 4.83 8.01 9.12
N ASP A 8 4.95 6.82 8.49
CA ASP A 8 4.29 5.57 8.93
C ASP A 8 2.78 5.71 9.20
N ALA A 9 2.15 6.74 8.64
CA ALA A 9 0.77 7.14 8.90
C ALA A 9 -0.08 7.23 7.63
N ILE A 10 0.54 7.56 6.49
CA ILE A 10 -0.10 7.62 5.19
C ILE A 10 0.49 6.55 4.27
N PHE A 11 -0.36 5.65 3.81
CA PHE A 11 0.02 4.53 2.94
C PHE A 11 -0.69 4.65 1.60
N TRP A 12 0.03 4.34 0.52
CA TRP A 12 -0.46 4.51 -0.84
C TRP A 12 -0.97 3.20 -1.43
N ALA A 13 -2.19 3.24 -1.96
CA ALA A 13 -2.82 2.19 -2.76
C ALA A 13 -3.28 2.75 -4.10
N GLY A 14 -4.01 1.95 -4.87
CA GLY A 14 -4.47 2.29 -6.22
C GLY A 14 -3.64 1.56 -7.26
N ALA A 15 -4.27 1.20 -8.38
CA ALA A 15 -3.67 0.34 -9.40
C ALA A 15 -2.36 0.92 -9.95
N GLU A 16 -2.21 2.24 -9.98
CA GLU A 16 -1.02 2.96 -10.42
C GLU A 16 0.19 2.73 -9.52
N THR A 17 -0.04 2.31 -8.28
CA THR A 17 0.99 2.02 -7.28
C THR A 17 1.34 0.54 -7.20
N ALA A 18 0.68 -0.31 -7.99
CA ALA A 18 0.89 -1.75 -8.03
C ALA A 18 2.26 -2.08 -8.64
N CYS A 19 2.91 -3.12 -8.13
CA CYS A 19 4.15 -3.62 -8.72
C CYS A 19 3.85 -4.39 -10.02
N GLU A 20 2.69 -5.05 -10.08
CA GLU A 20 2.22 -5.80 -11.23
C GLU A 20 0.84 -5.29 -11.69
N HIS A 21 0.57 -5.40 -13.00
CA HIS A 21 -0.72 -5.04 -13.58
C HIS A 21 -1.20 -3.60 -13.27
N ALA A 22 -0.27 -2.63 -13.29
CA ALA A 22 -0.60 -1.25 -13.01
C ALA A 22 -1.66 -0.70 -13.99
N GLY A 23 -2.67 -0.02 -13.45
CA GLY A 23 -3.84 0.47 -14.21
C GLY A 23 -4.96 -0.55 -14.43
N TYR A 24 -4.82 -1.78 -13.93
CA TYR A 24 -5.85 -2.81 -13.95
C TYR A 24 -6.42 -3.09 -12.55
N ILE A 25 -7.55 -3.80 -12.50
CA ILE A 25 -8.22 -4.15 -11.24
C ILE A 25 -7.31 -5.02 -10.36
N GLU A 26 -6.54 -5.92 -10.96
CA GLU A 26 -5.57 -6.77 -10.27
C GLU A 26 -4.54 -5.92 -9.51
N GLY A 27 -4.03 -4.85 -10.14
CA GLY A 27 -3.14 -3.90 -9.48
C GLY A 27 -3.83 -3.13 -8.35
N ALA A 28 -5.11 -2.77 -8.50
CA ALA A 28 -5.87 -2.12 -7.43
C ALA A 28 -6.01 -3.03 -6.21
N ILE A 29 -6.25 -4.33 -6.43
CA ILE A 29 -6.33 -5.34 -5.36
C ILE A 29 -4.97 -5.52 -4.70
N GLU A 30 -3.91 -5.76 -5.48
CA GLU A 30 -2.54 -5.96 -4.98
C GLU A 30 -2.07 -4.79 -4.10
N SER A 31 -2.20 -3.57 -4.63
CA SER A 31 -1.80 -2.36 -3.91
C SER A 31 -2.64 -2.09 -2.67
N GLY A 32 -3.95 -2.38 -2.71
CA GLY A 32 -4.84 -2.23 -1.57
C GLY A 32 -4.48 -3.17 -0.42
N GLU A 33 -4.25 -4.45 -0.73
CA GLU A 33 -3.81 -5.41 0.27
C GLU A 33 -2.46 -5.07 0.87
N ARG A 34 -1.51 -4.60 0.05
CA ARG A 34 -0.20 -4.14 0.52
C ARG A 34 -0.35 -2.99 1.49
N ALA A 35 -1.09 -1.93 1.13
CA ALA A 35 -1.28 -0.77 1.99
C ALA A 35 -1.93 -1.15 3.33
N ALA A 36 -2.94 -2.03 3.31
CA ALA A 36 -3.56 -2.55 4.53
C ALA A 36 -2.56 -3.31 5.43
N ARG A 37 -1.68 -4.14 4.86
CA ARG A 37 -0.60 -4.81 5.61
C ARG A 37 0.36 -3.81 6.25
N GLN A 38 0.73 -2.75 5.54
CA GLN A 38 1.63 -1.71 6.07
C GLN A 38 0.99 -0.97 7.25
N VAL A 39 -0.30 -0.62 7.17
CA VAL A 39 -1.05 -0.03 8.30
C VAL A 39 -1.02 -0.95 9.51
N LEU A 40 -1.34 -2.23 9.34
CA LEU A 40 -1.34 -3.21 10.42
C LEU A 40 0.04 -3.35 11.07
N GLU A 41 1.12 -3.29 10.27
CA GLU A 41 2.49 -3.33 10.78
C GLU A 41 2.84 -2.07 11.57
N ALA A 42 2.48 -0.88 11.08
CA ALA A 42 2.67 0.38 11.80
C ALA A 42 1.92 0.39 13.14
N MET A 43 0.67 -0.09 13.16
CA MET A 43 -0.11 -0.23 14.41
C MET A 43 0.56 -1.16 15.43
N ARG A 44 1.24 -2.21 14.98
CA ARG A 44 1.99 -3.11 15.87
C ARG A 44 3.25 -2.46 16.43
N ARG A 45 3.92 -1.61 15.65
CA ARG A 45 5.14 -0.90 16.08
C ARG A 45 4.84 0.24 17.06
N ALA A 46 3.61 0.76 17.05
CA ALA A 46 3.17 1.84 17.93
C ALA A 46 2.73 1.36 19.35
N CYS A 47 2.72 0.04 19.60
CA CYS A 47 2.41 -0.60 20.88
C CYS A 47 3.72 -1.04 21.56
#